data_AF-A0A848YC90-F1
#
_entry.id   AF-A0A848YC90-F1
#
_cell.length_a   1.000
_cell.length_b   1.000
_cell.length_c   1.000
_cell.angle_alpha   90.00
_cell.angle_beta   90.00
_cell.angle_gamma   90.00
#
_symmetry.space_group_name_H-M   'P 1'
#
loop_
_entity.id
_entity.type
_entity.pdbx_description
1 polymer ?
#
loop_
_entity_poly.entity_id
_entity_poly.type
_entity_poly.pdbx_seq_one_letter_code
_entity_poly.pdbx_strand_id
1 'polypeptide(L)'
;DYFVPDRHTLYAAQVLTQQLYSKVITTLRDLAGGGMIMLPSSVADFGNPDLRTLIGKTQNSPAADSETKVKFYKLAWDAVGSEFASRHTQYEMFYAGATFVTKGHSFRTFDWDSCTALVDQMLDSYELEDELPGDNQIAAQ
;
A
#
# COMPACT_ATOMS: atom_id res chain seq x y z
N ASP A 1 -17.49 16.76 28.47
CA ASP A 1 -17.78 16.08 27.18
C ASP A 1 -16.59 15.24 26.74
N TYR A 2 -16.84 14.12 26.04
CA TYR A 2 -15.80 13.30 25.43
C TYR A 2 -16.01 13.25 23.91
N PHE A 3 -14.91 13.26 23.17
CA PHE A 3 -14.91 13.18 21.71
C PHE A 3 -14.50 11.76 21.30
N VAL A 4 -15.15 11.24 20.26
CA VAL A 4 -14.78 9.97 19.63
C VAL A 4 -14.48 10.20 18.15
N PRO A 5 -13.52 9.46 17.57
CA PRO A 5 -13.24 9.55 16.14
C PRO A 5 -14.47 9.20 15.30
N ASP A 6 -14.56 9.82 14.12
CA ASP A 6 -15.53 9.40 13.11
C ASP A 6 -15.32 7.92 12.74
N ARG A 7 -16.41 7.16 12.75
CA ARG A 7 -16.36 5.70 12.57
C ARG A 7 -15.97 5.34 11.15
N HIS A 8 -16.51 6.05 10.16
CA HIS A 8 -16.23 5.76 8.77
C HIS A 8 -14.74 5.95 8.47
N THR A 9 -14.21 7.11 8.87
CA THR A 9 -12.78 7.45 8.73
C THR A 9 -11.88 6.41 9.41
N LEU A 10 -12.23 6.01 10.63
CA LEU A 10 -11.48 4.99 11.37
C LEU A 10 -11.42 3.65 10.63
N TYR A 11 -12.55 3.13 10.18
CA TYR A 11 -12.61 1.83 9.51
C TYR A 11 -12.07 1.89 8.08
N ALA A 12 -12.22 3.01 7.38
CA ALA A 12 -11.59 3.25 6.09
C ALA A 12 -10.05 3.19 6.22
N ALA A 13 -9.49 3.84 7.22
CA ALA A 13 -8.04 3.79 7.49
C ALA A 13 -7.56 2.35 7.73
N GLN A 14 -8.29 1.56 8.53
CA GLN A 14 -7.95 0.15 8.76
C GLN A 14 -7.93 -0.68 7.47
N VAL A 15 -8.96 -0.54 6.63
CA VAL A 15 -9.04 -1.25 5.35
C VAL A 15 -7.89 -0.85 4.43
N LEU A 16 -7.57 0.45 4.36
CA LEU A 16 -6.50 0.96 3.51
C LEU A 16 -5.13 0.49 4.00
N THR A 17 -4.83 0.59 5.29
CA THR A 17 -3.54 0.15 5.83
C THR A 17 -3.25 -1.32 5.52
N GLN A 18 -4.25 -2.21 5.70
CA GLN A 18 -4.09 -3.64 5.37
C GLN A 18 -3.76 -3.89 3.90
N GLN A 19 -4.31 -3.08 2.99
CA GLN A 19 -4.04 -3.20 1.54
C GLN A 19 -2.72 -2.55 1.13
N LEU A 20 -2.37 -1.44 1.78
CA LEU A 20 -1.19 -0.65 1.43
C LEU A 20 0.10 -1.30 1.93
N TYR A 21 0.07 -1.95 3.10
CA TYR A 21 1.30 -2.49 3.69
C TYR A 21 1.98 -3.52 2.79
N SER A 22 1.22 -4.46 2.22
CA SER A 22 1.77 -5.42 1.25
C SER A 22 2.38 -4.73 0.02
N LYS A 23 1.77 -3.65 -0.45
CA LYS A 23 2.30 -2.87 -1.59
C LYS A 23 3.61 -2.19 -1.22
N VAL A 24 3.70 -1.57 -0.04
CA VAL A 24 4.93 -0.94 0.45
C VAL A 24 6.07 -1.96 0.53
N ILE A 25 5.81 -3.14 1.10
CA ILE A 25 6.82 -4.22 1.18
C ILE A 25 7.27 -4.67 -0.22
N THR A 26 6.34 -4.87 -1.15
CA THR A 26 6.69 -5.25 -2.52
C THR A 26 7.47 -4.15 -3.24
N THR A 27 7.06 -2.89 -3.12
CA THR A 27 7.80 -1.75 -3.71
C THR A 27 9.23 -1.66 -3.17
N LEU A 28 9.45 -1.85 -1.88
CA LEU A 28 10.80 -1.88 -1.31
C LEU A 28 11.65 -3.03 -1.89
N ARG A 29 11.04 -4.21 -2.08
CA ARG A 29 11.71 -5.36 -2.70
C ARG A 29 12.06 -5.10 -4.16
N ASP A 30 11.15 -4.51 -4.92
CA ASP A 30 11.37 -4.17 -6.34
C ASP A 30 12.48 -3.13 -6.51
N LEU A 31 12.49 -2.10 -5.66
CA LEU A 31 13.53 -1.06 -5.66
C LEU A 31 14.91 -1.62 -5.27
N ALA A 32 14.96 -2.54 -4.33
CA ALA A 32 16.21 -3.11 -3.83
C ALA A 32 16.77 -4.23 -4.72
N GLY A 33 15.90 -4.96 -5.44
CA GLY A 33 16.25 -6.13 -6.24
C GLY A 33 17.06 -7.15 -5.44
N GLY A 34 18.05 -7.78 -6.10
CA GLY A 34 18.96 -8.74 -5.44
C GLY A 34 19.96 -8.12 -4.47
N GLY A 35 19.99 -6.79 -4.31
CA GLY A 35 20.97 -6.10 -3.47
C GLY A 35 20.92 -6.48 -1.99
N MET A 36 19.74 -6.84 -1.48
CA MET A 36 19.56 -7.31 -0.09
C MET A 36 20.08 -8.74 0.15
N ILE A 37 20.28 -9.54 -0.91
CA ILE A 37 20.74 -10.93 -0.82
C ILE A 37 22.27 -10.99 -0.90
N MET A 38 22.87 -10.14 -1.74
CA MET A 38 24.31 -10.16 -2.02
C MET A 38 25.15 -9.45 -0.94
N LEU A 39 24.89 -9.72 0.34
CA LEU A 39 25.55 -9.08 1.47
C LEU A 39 26.52 -10.02 2.19
N PRO A 40 27.56 -9.50 2.87
CA PRO A 40 28.38 -10.29 3.78
C PRO A 40 27.52 -10.95 4.87
N SER A 41 27.91 -12.15 5.29
CA SER A 41 27.16 -12.96 6.26
C SER A 41 27.03 -12.23 7.59
N SER A 42 28.11 -11.61 8.08
CA SER A 42 28.15 -11.00 9.41
C SER A 42 29.17 -9.87 9.49
N VAL A 43 29.17 -9.15 10.62
CA VAL A 43 30.22 -8.17 10.93
C VAL A 43 31.61 -8.82 11.05
N ALA A 44 31.69 -10.11 11.39
CA ALA A 44 32.95 -10.82 11.51
C ALA A 44 33.73 -10.88 10.17
N ASP A 45 33.02 -10.82 9.04
CA ASP A 45 33.64 -10.80 7.71
C ASP A 45 34.49 -9.54 7.49
N PHE A 46 34.17 -8.43 8.15
CA PHE A 46 34.99 -7.21 8.12
C PHE A 46 36.22 -7.28 9.03
N GLY A 47 36.26 -8.26 9.95
CA GLY A 47 37.40 -8.52 10.83
C GLY A 47 38.48 -9.40 10.17
N ASN A 48 38.14 -10.13 9.10
CA ASN A 48 39.10 -10.87 8.30
C ASN A 48 39.69 -9.95 7.20
N PRO A 49 41.02 -9.70 7.17
CA PRO A 49 41.64 -8.79 6.20
C PRO A 49 41.39 -9.16 4.73
N ASP A 50 41.36 -10.45 4.41
CA ASP A 50 41.16 -10.94 3.04
C ASP A 50 39.72 -10.71 2.59
N LEU A 51 38.75 -11.07 3.44
CA LEU A 51 37.33 -10.83 3.16
C LEU A 51 37.01 -9.34 3.10
N ARG A 52 37.54 -8.53 4.03
CA ARG A 52 37.36 -7.07 4.02
C ARG A 52 37.82 -6.47 2.70
N THR A 53 38.94 -6.94 2.16
CA THR A 53 39.45 -6.48 0.85
C THR A 53 38.50 -6.85 -0.29
N LEU A 54 37.93 -8.05 -0.28
CA LEU A 54 36.95 -8.50 -1.28
C LEU A 54 35.62 -7.73 -1.17
N ILE A 55 35.12 -7.53 0.05
CA ILE A 55 33.92 -6.74 0.34
C ILE A 55 34.12 -5.29 -0.13
N GLY A 56 35.28 -4.72 0.14
CA GLY A 56 35.68 -3.39 -0.31
C GLY A 56 35.76 -3.23 -1.83
N LYS A 57 35.82 -4.32 -2.60
CA LYS A 57 35.80 -4.28 -4.08
C LYS A 57 34.43 -4.56 -4.66
N THR A 58 33.68 -5.48 -4.04
CA THR A 58 32.43 -6.03 -4.60
C THR A 58 31.18 -5.31 -4.10
N GLN A 59 31.21 -4.77 -2.88
CA GLN A 59 30.05 -4.17 -2.23
C GLN A 59 30.02 -2.64 -2.35
N ASN A 60 30.50 -2.03 -3.43
CA ASN A 60 30.39 -0.58 -3.61
C ASN A 60 29.16 -0.17 -4.41
N SER A 61 28.87 1.13 -4.38
CA SER A 61 27.97 1.80 -5.31
C SER A 61 28.53 3.19 -5.66
N PRO A 62 28.07 3.84 -6.75
CA PRO A 62 28.44 5.22 -7.04
C PRO A 62 28.03 6.22 -5.95
N ALA A 63 27.06 5.86 -5.10
CA ALA A 63 26.47 6.75 -4.09
C ALA A 63 27.00 6.52 -2.67
N ALA A 64 27.67 5.40 -2.40
CA ALA A 64 28.09 5.02 -1.05
C ALA A 64 29.26 4.02 -1.09
N ASP A 65 30.14 4.13 -0.10
CA ASP A 65 31.20 3.17 0.14
C ASP A 65 30.64 1.80 0.57
N SER A 66 31.55 0.82 0.63
CA SER A 66 31.20 -0.57 0.88
C SER A 66 30.51 -0.79 2.23
N GLU A 67 31.03 -0.15 3.29
CA GLU A 67 30.47 -0.29 4.62
C GLU A 67 29.08 0.33 4.72
N THR A 68 28.90 1.54 4.18
CA THR A 68 27.61 2.25 4.18
C THR A 68 26.57 1.48 3.37
N LYS A 69 26.93 0.97 2.20
CA LYS A 69 26.04 0.15 1.37
C LYS A 69 25.60 -1.12 2.12
N VAL A 70 26.52 -1.84 2.75
CA VAL A 70 26.20 -3.07 3.50
C VAL A 70 25.28 -2.75 4.68
N LYS A 71 25.55 -1.70 5.45
CA LYS A 71 24.68 -1.27 6.56
C LYS A 71 23.27 -0.94 6.06
N PHE A 72 23.17 -0.17 4.98
CA PHE A 72 21.89 0.24 4.40
C PHE A 72 21.05 -0.96 3.94
N TYR A 73 21.64 -1.88 3.17
CA TYR A 73 20.89 -3.03 2.68
C TYR A 73 20.59 -4.07 3.78
N LYS A 74 21.41 -4.19 4.82
CA LYS A 74 21.05 -5.02 5.99
C LYS A 74 19.85 -4.44 6.74
N LEU A 75 19.79 -3.11 6.90
CA LEU A 75 18.62 -2.44 7.48
C LEU A 75 17.38 -2.65 6.61
N ALA A 76 17.50 -2.48 5.30
CA ALA A 76 16.40 -2.73 4.37
C ALA A 76 15.90 -4.17 4.45
N TRP A 77 16.81 -5.14 4.52
CA TRP A 77 16.47 -6.56 4.70
C TRP A 77 15.73 -6.81 6.01
N ASP A 78 16.18 -6.20 7.11
CA ASP A 78 15.52 -6.34 8.41
C ASP A 78 14.13 -5.68 8.47
N ALA A 79 13.83 -4.77 7.54
CA ALA A 79 12.50 -4.17 7.39
C ALA A 79 11.54 -5.02 6.51
N VAL A 80 12.04 -5.89 5.62
CA VAL A 80 11.19 -6.57 4.62
C VAL A 80 11.32 -8.09 4.54
N GLY A 81 12.37 -8.70 5.10
CA GLY A 81 12.72 -10.09 4.86
C GLY A 81 13.19 -10.89 6.09
N SER A 82 13.57 -10.23 7.18
CA SER A 82 13.89 -10.93 8.43
C SER A 82 12.65 -11.55 9.09
N GLU A 83 12.87 -12.37 10.12
CA GLU A 83 11.78 -12.89 10.95
C GLU A 83 11.00 -11.73 11.62
N PHE A 84 11.71 -10.69 12.05
CA PHE A 84 11.11 -9.47 12.60
C PHE A 84 10.21 -8.77 11.58
N ALA A 85 10.69 -8.57 10.34
CA ALA A 85 9.91 -8.01 9.25
C ALA A 85 8.69 -8.84 8.91
N SER A 86 8.85 -10.17 8.89
CA SER A 86 7.77 -11.11 8.57
C SER A 86 6.67 -11.04 9.62
N ARG A 87 7.04 -10.99 10.91
CA ARG A 87 6.10 -10.74 12.00
C ARG A 87 5.40 -9.38 11.87
N HIS A 88 6.14 -8.31 11.55
CA HIS A 88 5.54 -6.99 11.34
C HIS A 88 4.57 -6.96 10.16
N THR A 89 4.89 -7.66 9.06
CA THR A 89 4.00 -7.78 7.91
C THR A 89 2.71 -8.49 8.30
N GLN A 90 2.80 -9.60 9.03
CA GLN A 90 1.63 -10.29 9.55
C GLN A 90 0.82 -9.40 10.50
N TYR A 91 1.49 -8.62 11.35
CA TYR A 91 0.86 -7.69 12.27
C TYR A 91 0.07 -6.61 11.51
N GLU A 92 0.72 -5.85 10.63
CA GLU A 92 0.07 -4.73 9.93
C GLU A 92 -1.07 -5.18 9.01
N MET A 93 -0.94 -6.37 8.41
CA MET A 93 -2.01 -6.92 7.56
C MET A 93 -3.23 -7.40 8.35
N PHE A 94 -3.10 -7.81 9.62
CA PHE A 94 -4.15 -8.55 10.30
C PHE A 94 -4.41 -8.15 11.76
N TYR A 95 -3.73 -7.12 12.29
CA TYR A 95 -3.92 -6.65 13.66
C TYR A 95 -5.37 -6.24 13.95
N ALA A 96 -6.02 -5.55 13.01
CA ALA A 96 -7.42 -5.16 13.08
C ALA A 96 -8.41 -6.28 12.72
N GLY A 97 -7.92 -7.51 12.50
CA GLY A 97 -8.70 -8.67 12.09
C GLY A 97 -8.56 -9.01 10.60
N ALA A 98 -9.23 -10.08 10.18
CA ALA A 98 -9.24 -10.50 8.78
C ALA A 98 -9.84 -9.42 7.87
N THR A 99 -9.38 -9.33 6.62
CA THR A 99 -9.75 -8.25 5.69
C THR A 99 -11.26 -8.14 5.42
N PHE A 100 -11.99 -9.25 5.43
CA PHE A 100 -13.45 -9.21 5.25
C PHE A 100 -14.16 -8.58 6.45
N VAL A 101 -13.59 -8.69 7.66
CA VAL A 101 -14.13 -8.09 8.89
C VAL A 101 -13.98 -6.57 8.83
N THR A 102 -12.77 -6.08 8.57
CA THR A 102 -12.48 -4.63 8.47
C THR A 102 -13.28 -3.98 7.34
N LYS A 103 -13.36 -4.62 6.17
CA LYS A 103 -14.24 -4.18 5.07
C LYS A 103 -15.71 -4.17 5.46
N GLY A 104 -16.17 -5.17 6.21
CA GLY A 104 -17.53 -5.20 6.73
C GLY A 104 -17.84 -4.04 7.68
N HIS A 105 -16.89 -3.66 8.55
CA HIS A 105 -17.04 -2.47 9.41
C HIS A 105 -17.11 -1.18 8.59
N SER A 106 -16.22 -1.03 7.60
CA SER A 106 -16.24 0.14 6.70
C SER A 106 -17.56 0.23 5.91
N PHE A 107 -18.02 -0.88 5.35
CA PHE A 107 -19.30 -0.95 4.63
C PHE A 107 -20.49 -0.51 5.49
N ARG A 108 -20.57 -0.98 6.75
CA ARG A 108 -21.68 -0.62 7.67
C ARG A 108 -21.63 0.81 8.17
N THR A 109 -20.51 1.50 8.01
CA THR A 109 -20.32 2.87 8.51
C THR A 109 -20.25 3.90 7.39
N PHE A 110 -20.24 3.47 6.14
CA PHE A 110 -20.30 4.33 4.97
C PHE A 110 -21.73 4.86 4.75
N ASP A 111 -21.83 6.09 4.28
CA ASP A 111 -23.09 6.76 3.98
C ASP A 111 -23.58 6.40 2.56
N TRP A 112 -24.22 5.23 2.46
CA TRP A 112 -24.81 4.75 1.21
C TRP A 112 -26.01 5.57 0.75
N ASP A 113 -26.74 6.16 1.70
CA ASP A 113 -27.95 6.94 1.40
C ASP A 113 -27.59 8.19 0.61
N SER A 114 -26.52 8.91 1.01
CA SER A 114 -26.02 10.05 0.24
C SER A 114 -25.56 9.69 -1.17
N CYS A 115 -24.92 8.52 -1.35
CA CYS A 115 -24.54 8.05 -2.68
C CYS A 115 -25.74 7.71 -3.55
N THR A 116 -26.77 7.10 -2.96
CA THR A 116 -28.00 6.74 -3.68
C THR A 116 -28.79 8.00 -4.06
N ALA A 117 -28.94 8.94 -3.13
CA ALA A 117 -29.59 10.23 -3.37
C ALA A 117 -28.92 11.03 -4.50
N LEU A 118 -27.60 10.97 -4.62
CA LEU A 118 -26.88 11.59 -5.74
C LEU A 118 -27.27 10.97 -7.09
N VAL A 119 -27.40 9.65 -7.14
CA VAL A 119 -27.84 8.94 -8.36
C VAL A 119 -29.29 9.29 -8.68
N ASP A 120 -30.16 9.25 -7.68
CA ASP A 120 -31.57 9.61 -7.83
C ASP A 120 -31.71 11.03 -8.39
N GLN A 121 -30.95 12.00 -7.84
CA GLN A 121 -30.95 13.37 -8.35
C GLN A 121 -30.55 13.48 -9.83
N MET A 122 -29.61 12.65 -10.30
CA MET A 122 -29.21 12.65 -11.71
C MET A 122 -30.27 12.01 -12.59
N LEU A 123 -30.90 10.93 -12.14
CA LEU A 123 -31.95 10.24 -12.90
C LEU A 123 -33.22 11.08 -12.98
N ASP A 124 -33.59 11.76 -11.88
CA ASP A 124 -34.73 12.66 -11.82
C ASP A 124 -34.51 13.99 -12.58
N SER A 125 -33.31 14.20 -13.15
CA SER A 125 -32.98 15.45 -13.86
C SER A 125 -33.47 15.48 -15.31
N TYR A 126 -34.00 14.37 -15.83
CA TYR A 126 -34.54 14.28 -17.17
C TYR A 126 -35.72 13.29 -17.22
N GLU A 127 -36.64 13.52 -18.15
CA GLU A 127 -37.67 12.56 -18.52
C GLU A 127 -37.40 12.03 -19.94
N LEU A 128 -37.76 10.79 -20.23
CA LEU A 128 -37.49 10.20 -21.55
C LEU A 128 -38.23 10.95 -22.67
N GLU A 129 -39.40 11.50 -22.35
CA GLU A 129 -40.25 12.26 -23.25
C GLU A 129 -39.59 13.54 -23.77
N ASP A 130 -38.75 14.18 -22.95
CA ASP A 130 -38.06 15.44 -23.31
C ASP A 130 -36.94 15.21 -24.35
N GLU A 131 -36.44 13.98 -24.47
CA GLU A 131 -35.34 13.59 -25.34
C GLU A 131 -35.80 12.93 -26.66
N LEU A 132 -37.09 12.62 -26.79
CA LEU A 132 -37.66 12.10 -28.02
C LEU A 132 -37.82 13.24 -29.05
N PRO A 133 -37.44 13.04 -30.33
CA PRO A 133 -37.72 14.03 -31.36
C PRO A 133 -39.24 14.23 -31.45
N GLY A 134 -39.71 15.42 -31.11
CA GLY A 134 -41.14 15.72 -31.13
C GLY A 134 -41.79 15.41 -32.48
N ASP A 135 -43.07 15.03 -32.44
CA ASP A 135 -43.93 14.64 -33.58
C ASP A 135 -43.91 15.63 -34.77
N ASN A 136 -43.39 16.85 -34.55
CA ASN A 136 -43.21 17.90 -35.56
C ASN A 136 -42.00 17.73 -36.50
N GLN A 137 -41.14 16.72 -36.34
CA GLN A 137 -40.04 16.48 -37.29
C GLN A 137 -40.33 15.42 -38.37
N ILE A 138 -41.41 14.63 -38.21
CA ILE A 138 -41.77 13.58 -39.19
C ILE A 138 -42.68 14.14 -40.31
N ALA A 139 -43.24 15.35 -40.13
CA ALA A 139 -44.13 15.99 -41.10
C ALA A 139 -43.43 16.84 -42.19
N ALA A 140 -42.09 16.85 -42.25
CA ALA A 140 -41.34 17.60 -43.26
C ALA A 140 -40.37 16.71 -44.05
N GLN A 141 -40.91 15.74 -44.79
CA GLN A 141 -40.28 15.12 -45.96
C GLN A 141 -41.31 14.84 -47.05
#